data_AF-A0A953JJ63-F1
#
_entry.id   AF-A0A953JJ63-F1
#
_cell.length_a   1.000
_cell.length_b   1.000
_cell.length_c   1.000
_cell.angle_alpha   90.00
_cell.angle_beta   90.00
_cell.angle_gamma   90.00
#
_symmetry.space_group_name_H-M   'P 1'
#
loop_
_entity.id
_entity.type
_entity.pdbx_description
1 polymer ?
#
loop_
_entity_poly.entity_id
_entity_poly.type
_entity_poly.pdbx_seq_one_letter_code
_entity_poly.pdbx_strand_id
1 'polypeptide(L)'
;MSRASTAGRAYNVCTGRSTTIRDLADMIGRILGRRAEITFGPPRAGEIRVSLGDPTAARRDLGFEAQTWLEDGLVQTLASLEPTVAGPAIQPKRSPAGPSAEPDMPLTR
;
A
#
# COMPACT_ATOMS: atom_id res chain seq x y z
N MET A 1 8.87 -10.57 44.16
CA MET A 1 8.30 -10.21 42.84
C MET A 1 9.44 -10.13 41.83
N SER A 2 9.46 -10.99 40.81
CA SER A 2 10.47 -10.91 39.74
C SER A 2 10.19 -9.72 38.83
N ARG A 3 11.24 -9.01 38.41
CA ARG A 3 11.13 -7.87 37.48
C ARG A 3 10.54 -8.31 36.15
N ALA A 4 9.52 -7.61 35.65
CA ALA A 4 9.08 -7.75 34.28
C ALA A 4 10.18 -7.26 33.31
N SER A 5 10.33 -7.93 32.18
CA SER A 5 11.24 -7.52 31.10
C SER A 5 10.79 -6.17 30.51
N THR A 6 11.74 -5.27 30.27
CA THR A 6 11.52 -3.98 29.61
C THR A 6 11.72 -4.04 28.08
N ALA A 7 12.03 -5.21 27.52
CA ALA A 7 12.24 -5.37 26.08
C ALA A 7 10.89 -5.42 25.34
N GLY A 8 10.47 -4.29 24.76
CA GLY A 8 9.32 -4.24 23.85
C GLY A 8 9.67 -4.83 22.48
N ARG A 9 8.72 -5.58 21.89
CA ARG A 9 8.86 -6.08 20.51
C ARG A 9 8.26 -5.06 19.53
N ALA A 10 8.95 -4.85 18.41
CA ALA A 10 8.44 -4.05 17.29
C ALA A 10 7.85 -4.96 16.22
N TYR A 11 6.80 -4.49 15.54
CA TYR A 11 6.06 -5.25 14.53
C TYR A 11 5.77 -4.38 13.31
N ASN A 12 5.86 -4.95 12.11
CA ASN A 12 5.35 -4.31 10.90
C ASN A 12 3.83 -4.50 10.82
N VAL A 13 3.08 -3.39 10.88
CA VAL A 13 1.64 -3.38 10.62
C VAL A 13 1.46 -3.04 9.14
N CYS A 14 1.40 -4.06 8.30
CA CYS A 14 1.38 -3.91 6.86
C CYS A 14 0.67 -5.09 6.18
N THR A 15 0.40 -4.96 4.89
CA THR A 15 -0.27 -6.00 4.09
C THR A 15 0.68 -7.10 3.61
N GLY A 16 2.00 -6.88 3.67
CA GLY A 16 2.99 -7.76 3.04
C GLY A 16 2.97 -7.72 1.51
N ARG A 17 2.29 -6.74 0.91
CA ARG A 17 2.17 -6.58 -0.55
C ARG A 17 2.79 -5.27 -0.98
N SER A 18 3.59 -5.30 -2.04
CA SER A 18 4.16 -4.10 -2.66
C SER A 18 3.16 -3.46 -3.64
N THR A 19 3.30 -2.16 -3.86
CA THR A 19 2.59 -1.43 -4.91
C THR A 19 3.51 -0.34 -5.43
N THR A 20 3.67 -0.24 -6.75
CA THR A 20 4.50 0.81 -7.34
C THR A 20 3.74 2.15 -7.35
N ILE A 21 4.48 3.26 -7.41
CA ILE A 21 3.87 4.60 -7.55
C ILE A 21 3.03 4.69 -8.83
N ARG A 22 3.44 4.01 -9.91
CA ARG A 22 2.69 3.94 -11.16
C ARG A 22 1.35 3.21 -10.97
N ASP A 23 1.37 2.02 -10.38
CA ASP A 23 0.15 1.24 -10.15
C ASP A 23 -0.83 1.98 -9.25
N LEU A 24 -0.31 2.70 -8.25
CA LEU A 24 -1.10 3.55 -7.37
C LEU A 24 -1.78 4.70 -8.14
N ALA A 25 -1.03 5.40 -8.99
CA ALA A 25 -1.58 6.48 -9.82
C ALA A 25 -2.65 5.97 -10.79
N ASP A 26 -2.40 4.82 -11.44
CA ASP A 26 -3.37 4.18 -12.33
C ASP A 26 -4.62 3.71 -11.57
N MET A 27 -4.47 3.19 -10.35
CA MET A 27 -5.59 2.77 -9.50
C MET A 27 -6.47 3.97 -9.11
N ILE A 28 -5.86 5.08 -8.68
CA ILE A 28 -6.58 6.32 -8.38
C ILE A 28 -7.33 6.82 -9.63
N GLY A 29 -6.68 6.82 -10.80
CA GLY A 29 -7.31 7.21 -12.05
C GLY A 29 -8.53 6.34 -12.38
N ARG A 30 -8.41 5.02 -12.24
CA ARG A 30 -9.55 4.09 -12.42
C ARG A 30 -10.69 4.38 -11.46
N ILE A 31 -10.41 4.63 -10.18
CA ILE A 31 -11.43 4.94 -9.16
C ILE A 31 -12.17 6.25 -9.51
N LEU A 32 -11.44 7.27 -9.96
CA LEU A 32 -12.01 8.58 -10.32
C LEU A 32 -12.62 8.63 -11.73
N GLY A 33 -12.54 7.54 -12.50
CA GLY A 33 -12.99 7.50 -13.89
C GLY A 33 -12.21 8.43 -14.83
N ARG A 34 -10.94 8.74 -14.51
CA ARG A 34 -10.08 9.65 -15.27
C ARG A 34 -8.68 9.05 -15.43
N ARG A 35 -8.02 9.29 -16.56
CA ARG A 35 -6.62 8.87 -16.73
C ARG A 35 -5.72 9.83 -15.95
N ALA A 36 -4.79 9.31 -15.15
CA ALA A 36 -3.76 10.11 -14.53
C ALA A 36 -2.76 10.62 -15.58
N GLU A 37 -2.50 11.93 -15.58
CA GLU A 37 -1.39 12.52 -16.32
C GLU A 37 -0.12 12.40 -15.47
N ILE A 38 0.84 11.58 -15.92
CA ILE A 38 2.05 11.26 -15.15
C ILE A 38 3.26 11.90 -15.83
N THR A 39 4.00 12.71 -15.07
CA THR A 39 5.29 13.28 -15.50
C THR A 39 6.42 12.72 -14.63
N PHE A 40 7.47 12.21 -15.25
CA PHE A 40 8.64 11.68 -14.56
C PHE A 40 9.64 12.81 -14.28
N GLY A 41 9.89 13.06 -12.99
CA GLY A 41 10.91 13.99 -12.54
C GLY A 41 12.21 13.27 -12.16
N PRO A 42 13.28 14.03 -11.84
CA PRO A 42 14.50 13.45 -11.27
C PRO A 42 14.19 12.80 -9.90
N PRO A 43 14.94 11.75 -9.51
CA PRO A 43 14.83 11.15 -8.18
C PRO A 43 15.06 12.19 -7.08
N ARG A 44 14.30 12.12 -5.98
CA ARG A 44 14.51 13.02 -4.85
C ARG A 44 15.57 12.44 -3.91
N ALA A 45 16.47 13.30 -3.42
CA ALA A 45 17.48 12.90 -2.45
C ALA A 45 16.81 12.33 -1.19
N GLY A 46 17.22 11.13 -0.79
CA GLY A 46 16.65 10.43 0.37
C GLY A 46 15.41 9.57 0.10
N GLU A 47 14.94 9.45 -1.15
CA GLU A 47 13.83 8.55 -1.49
C GLU A 47 14.20 7.07 -1.32
N ILE A 48 13.34 6.33 -0.64
CA ILE A 48 13.41 4.87 -0.55
C ILE A 48 12.85 4.28 -1.85
N ARG A 49 13.67 3.49 -2.55
CA ARG A 49 13.29 2.90 -3.85
C ARG A 49 12.23 1.81 -3.73
N VAL A 50 12.32 0.99 -2.69
CA VAL A 50 11.39 -0.11 -2.42
C VAL A 50 11.14 -0.15 -0.92
N SER A 51 9.87 -0.11 -0.53
CA SER A 51 9.43 -0.27 0.86
C SER A 51 8.40 -1.39 0.92
N LEU A 52 8.78 -2.51 1.54
CA LEU A 52 7.94 -3.69 1.72
C LEU A 52 8.05 -4.16 3.16
N GLY A 53 6.97 -4.07 3.91
CA GLY A 53 6.91 -4.58 5.27
C GLY A 53 6.63 -6.08 5.30
N ASP A 54 7.16 -6.78 6.29
CA ASP A 54 6.85 -8.19 6.57
C ASP A 54 5.95 -8.31 7.82
N PRO A 55 4.65 -8.66 7.67
CA PRO A 55 3.72 -8.78 8.78
C PRO A 55 3.80 -10.12 9.53
N THR A 56 4.78 -10.99 9.21
CA THR A 56 4.88 -12.34 9.79
C THR A 56 4.92 -12.33 11.32
N ALA A 57 5.70 -11.44 11.93
CA ALA A 57 5.77 -11.33 13.38
C ALA A 57 4.45 -10.85 14.00
N ALA A 58 3.79 -9.87 13.38
CA ALA A 58 2.50 -9.35 13.84
C ALA A 58 1.40 -10.42 13.76
N ARG A 59 1.38 -11.19 12.67
CA ARG A 59 0.43 -12.28 12.47
C ARG A 59 0.61 -13.39 13.51
N ARG A 60 1.86 -13.82 13.72
CA ARG A 60 2.20 -14.90 14.67
C ARG A 60 1.91 -14.51 16.11
N ASP A 61 2.36 -13.33 16.53
CA ASP A 61 2.36 -12.96 17.95
C ASP A 61 1.09 -12.22 18.38
N LEU A 62 0.43 -11.52 17.46
CA LEU A 62 -0.75 -10.67 17.76
C LEU A 62 -2.03 -11.14 17.04
N GLY A 63 -1.95 -12.15 16.17
CA GLY A 63 -3.09 -12.52 15.31
C GLY A 63 -3.48 -11.44 14.29
N PHE A 64 -2.58 -10.48 14.03
CA PHE A 64 -2.86 -9.39 13.10
C PHE A 64 -2.91 -9.87 11.65
N GLU A 65 -3.97 -9.49 10.95
CA GLU A 65 -4.10 -9.64 9.50
C GLU A 65 -4.72 -8.36 8.92
N ALA A 66 -4.10 -7.80 7.87
CA ALA A 66 -4.64 -6.63 7.20
C ALA A 66 -5.90 -7.02 6.40
N GLN A 67 -7.04 -6.44 6.76
CA GLN A 67 -8.35 -6.78 6.16
C GLN A 67 -8.76 -5.85 5.01
N THR A 68 -8.16 -4.66 4.94
CA THR A 68 -8.46 -3.66 3.91
C THR A 68 -7.50 -3.79 2.74
N TRP A 69 -8.04 -3.98 1.54
CA TRP A 69 -7.24 -3.91 0.31
C TRP A 69 -6.91 -2.47 -0.04
N LEU A 70 -5.81 -2.27 -0.76
CA LEU A 70 -5.37 -0.93 -1.14
C LEU A 70 -6.45 -0.17 -1.92
N GLU A 71 -7.12 -0.84 -2.88
CA GLU A 71 -8.20 -0.23 -3.67
C GLU A 71 -9.39 0.20 -2.79
N ASP A 72 -9.84 -0.67 -1.87
CA ASP A 72 -10.92 -0.36 -0.92
C ASP A 72 -10.56 0.84 -0.02
N GLY A 73 -9.33 0.85 0.49
CA GLY A 73 -8.82 1.95 1.31
C GLY A 73 -8.71 3.26 0.53
N LEU A 74 -8.32 3.21 -0.74
CA LEU A 74 -8.27 4.39 -1.60
C LEU A 74 -9.66 4.94 -1.90
N VAL A 75 -10.67 4.10 -2.14
CA VAL A 75 -12.06 4.55 -2.30
C VAL A 75 -12.52 5.32 -1.05
N GLN A 76 -12.28 4.77 0.15
CA GLN A 76 -12.63 5.44 1.41
C GLN A 76 -11.85 6.74 1.61
N THR A 77 -10.56 6.73 1.28
CA THR A 77 -9.70 7.92 1.39
C THR A 77 -10.20 9.02 0.46
N LEU A 78 -10.44 8.71 -0.82
CA LEU A 78 -10.95 9.68 -1.79
C LEU A 78 -12.33 10.21 -1.39
N ALA A 79 -13.22 9.35 -0.89
CA ALA A 79 -14.51 9.79 -0.37
C ALA A 79 -14.40 10.77 0.80
N SER A 80 -13.35 10.66 1.63
CA SER A 80 -13.11 11.58 2.75
C SER A 80 -12.56 12.96 2.33
N LEU A 81 -12.04 13.08 1.10
CA LEU A 81 -11.46 14.33 0.59
C LEU A 81 -12.51 15.30 0.01
N GLU A 82 -13.75 14.84 -0.18
CA GLU A 82 -14.85 15.66 -0.69
C GLU A 82 -15.55 16.41 0.45
N PRO A 83 -15.66 17.75 0.42
CA PRO A 83 -16.75 18.43 1.11
C PRO A 83 -18.02 18.21 0.28
N THR A 84 -18.71 17.08 0.46
CA THR A 84 -19.98 16.70 -0.19
C THR A 84 -20.08 17.01 -1.69
N VAL A 85 -19.73 16.03 -2.53
CA VAL A 85 -20.55 15.70 -3.70
C VAL A 85 -20.66 14.19 -3.78
N ALA A 86 -21.87 13.66 -3.61
CA ALA A 86 -22.15 12.24 -3.72
C ALA A 86 -21.89 11.74 -5.15
N GLY A 87 -20.72 11.13 -5.36
CA GLY A 87 -20.47 10.26 -6.52
C GLY A 87 -21.15 8.90 -6.33
N PRO A 88 -21.52 8.19 -7.42
CA PRO A 88 -22.27 6.95 -7.32
C PRO A 88 -21.45 5.87 -6.59
N ALA A 89 -22.14 5.02 -5.85
CA ALA A 89 -21.54 3.91 -5.11
C ALA A 89 -20.74 2.98 -6.04
N ILE A 90 -19.41 3.08 -5.98
CA ILE A 90 -18.51 2.15 -6.66
C ILE A 90 -18.40 0.91 -5.77
N GLN A 91 -18.95 -0.21 -6.23
CA GLN A 91 -18.77 -1.48 -5.52
C GLN A 91 -17.31 -1.93 -5.65
N PRO A 92 -16.64 -2.30 -4.55
CA PRO A 92 -15.28 -2.81 -4.60
C PRO A 92 -15.28 -4.09 -5.44
N LYS A 93 -14.64 -4.03 -6.61
CA LYS A 93 -14.36 -5.23 -7.38
C LYS A 93 -13.26 -5.98 -6.64
N ARG A 94 -13.55 -7.21 -6.21
CA ARG A 94 -12.51 -8.20 -5.92
C ARG A 94 -11.73 -8.43 -7.19
N SER A 95 -10.65 -7.68 -7.37
CA SER A 95 -9.74 -7.88 -8.48
C SER A 95 -8.79 -9.01 -8.10
N PRO A 96 -8.61 -10.04 -8.95
CA PRO A 96 -7.49 -10.96 -8.77
C PRO A 96 -6.22 -10.18 -9.07
N ALA A 97 -5.51 -9.74 -8.04
CA ALA A 97 -4.21 -9.10 -8.20
C ALA A 97 -3.14 -10.18 -8.45
N GLY A 98 -2.73 -10.27 -9.70
CA GLY A 98 -1.40 -10.76 -10.08
C GLY A 98 -1.06 -10.18 -11.45
N PRO A 99 -0.06 -9.31 -11.54
CA PRO A 99 0.95 -9.59 -12.56
C PRO A 99 2.38 -9.42 -12.07
N SER A 100 3.20 -10.33 -12.60
CA SER A 100 4.54 -10.12 -13.15
C SER A 100 5.63 -9.61 -12.23
N ALA A 101 6.47 -10.55 -11.80
CA ALA A 101 7.87 -10.27 -11.53
C ALA A 101 8.50 -9.55 -12.73
N GLU A 102 8.99 -8.33 -12.52
CA GLU A 102 9.96 -7.73 -13.44
C GLU A 102 11.34 -8.38 -13.22
N PRO A 103 12.14 -8.59 -14.28
CA PRO A 103 13.40 -9.30 -14.16
C PRO A 103 14.45 -8.45 -13.44
N ASP A 104 15.23 -9.12 -12.60
CA ASP A 104 16.39 -8.59 -11.87
C ASP A 104 17.25 -7.68 -12.76
N MET A 105 17.24 -6.38 -12.48
CA MET A 105 18.24 -5.46 -13.03
C MET A 105 19.53 -5.63 -12.22
N PRO A 106 20.67 -5.93 -12.86
CA PRO A 106 21.90 -6.20 -12.14
C PRO A 106 22.38 -4.92 -11.45
N LEU A 107 22.57 -5.02 -10.14
CA LEU A 107 23.28 -4.03 -9.33
C LEU A 107 24.76 -4.05 -9.75
N THR A 108 25.14 -3.21 -10.71
CA THR A 108 26.55 -2.92 -10.96
C THR A 108 27.06 -1.96 -9.89
N ARG A 109 28.23 -2.31 -9.33
CA ARG A 109 28.96 -1.64 -8.25
C ARG A 109 29.19 -0.15 -8.43
#